data_AF-A0A9D2LA79-F1
#
_entry.id   AF-A0A9D2LA79-F1
#
_cell.length_a   1.000
_cell.length_b   1.000
_cell.length_c   1.000
_cell.angle_alpha   90.00
_cell.angle_beta   90.00
_cell.angle_gamma   90.00
#
_symmetry.space_group_name_H-M   'P 1'
#
loop_
_entity.id
_entity.type
_entity.pdbx_description
1 polymer ?
#
loop_
_entity_poly.entity_id
_entity_poly.type
_entity_poly.pdbx_seq_one_letter_code
_entity_poly.pdbx_strand_id
1 'polypeptide(L)'
;RPLGSHNENERAASMEKLLEDGINQIGLGPQGMGGKYSVMGVHIENTARHPSTIGVAVNVGCWSHRRGHIIFDQELNYTITTHSGVTL
;
A
#
# COMPACT_ATOMS: atom_id res chain seq x y z
N ARG A 1 -3.82 -4.36 -0.37
CA ARG A 1 -3.66 -4.49 -1.84
C ARG A 1 -2.51 -5.43 -2.17
N PRO A 2 -2.55 -6.18 -3.28
CA PRO A 2 -1.43 -7.00 -3.76
C PRO A 2 -0.13 -6.20 -3.88
N LEU A 3 1.03 -6.87 -3.76
CA LEU A 3 2.32 -6.18 -3.96
C LEU A 3 2.45 -5.74 -5.42
N GLY A 4 2.94 -4.52 -5.64
CA GLY A 4 3.11 -3.94 -6.98
C GLY A 4 1.83 -3.46 -7.66
N SER A 5 0.66 -3.58 -7.03
CA SER A 5 -0.56 -2.98 -7.57
C SER A 5 -0.58 -1.47 -7.38
N HIS A 6 -1.20 -0.75 -8.30
CA HIS A 6 -1.47 0.70 -8.21
C HIS A 6 -2.97 0.98 -8.20
N ASN A 7 -3.37 2.19 -7.86
CA ASN A 7 -4.78 2.58 -7.92
C ASN A 7 -5.32 2.51 -9.37
N GLU A 8 -6.54 2.01 -9.55
CA GLU A 8 -7.21 1.98 -10.85
C GLU A 8 -7.55 3.38 -11.38
N ASN A 9 -7.75 4.35 -10.48
CA ASN A 9 -7.92 5.74 -10.84
C ASN A 9 -6.58 6.37 -11.22
N GLU A 10 -6.43 6.78 -12.49
CA GLU A 10 -5.19 7.34 -13.03
C GLU A 10 -4.66 8.55 -12.24
N ARG A 11 -5.54 9.41 -11.72
CA ARG A 11 -5.11 10.57 -10.92
C ARG A 11 -4.57 10.14 -9.56
N ALA A 12 -5.22 9.16 -8.92
CA ALA A 12 -4.73 8.61 -7.66
C ALA A 12 -3.39 7.89 -7.86
N ALA A 13 -3.25 7.08 -8.92
CA ALA A 13 -2.00 6.42 -9.27
C ALA A 13 -0.86 7.41 -9.56
N SER A 14 -1.16 8.51 -10.27
CA SER A 14 -0.16 9.58 -10.48
C SER A 14 0.30 10.23 -9.17
N MET A 15 -0.62 10.37 -8.20
CA MET A 15 -0.30 10.91 -6.88
C MET A 15 0.48 9.91 -6.03
N GLU A 16 0.17 8.61 -6.09
CA GLU A 16 0.97 7.54 -5.48
C GLU A 16 2.43 7.65 -5.95
N LYS A 17 2.64 7.77 -7.27
CA LYS A 17 3.98 7.89 -7.85
C LYS A 17 4.68 9.18 -7.45
N LEU A 18 3.97 10.32 -7.51
CA LEU A 18 4.51 11.62 -7.12
C LEU A 18 4.97 11.63 -5.66
N LEU A 19 4.19 11.04 -4.76
CA LEU A 19 4.54 10.94 -3.35
C LEU A 19 5.72 10.00 -3.12
N GLU A 20 5.74 8.83 -3.78
CA GLU A 20 6.85 7.90 -3.69
C GLU A 20 8.17 8.53 -4.13
N ASP A 21 8.17 9.21 -5.29
CA ASP A 21 9.35 9.89 -5.82
C ASP A 21 9.76 11.06 -4.90
N GLY A 22 8.80 11.85 -4.44
CA GLY A 22 9.04 12.97 -3.52
C GLY A 22 9.66 12.51 -2.20
N ILE A 23 9.12 11.47 -1.57
CA ILE A 23 9.63 10.91 -0.30
C ILE A 23 11.03 10.34 -0.49
N ASN A 24 11.30 9.68 -1.60
CA ASN A 24 12.62 9.15 -1.92
C ASN A 24 13.65 10.25 -2.22
N GLN A 25 13.23 11.40 -2.74
CA GLN A 25 14.09 12.57 -2.96
C GLN A 25 14.51 13.29 -1.68
N ILE A 26 13.78 13.12 -0.57
CA ILE A 26 14.17 13.71 0.74
C ILE A 26 15.55 13.20 1.18
N GLY A 27 15.95 12.00 0.75
CA GLY A 27 17.29 11.47 1.03
C GLY A 27 17.43 10.82 2.40
N LEU A 28 16.32 10.51 3.09
CA LEU A 28 16.34 9.83 4.38
C LEU A 28 16.88 8.40 4.29
N GLY A 29 16.53 7.68 3.23
CA GLY A 29 16.88 6.27 3.05
C GLY A 29 16.28 5.34 4.12
N PRO A 30 16.57 4.03 4.04
CA PRO A 30 16.09 3.06 4.99
C PRO A 30 16.52 3.40 6.42
N GLN A 31 15.57 3.38 7.36
CA GLN A 31 15.79 3.72 8.78
C GLN A 31 16.36 5.13 9.03
N GLY A 32 16.34 6.03 8.05
CA GLY A 32 16.92 7.38 8.19
C GLY A 32 18.45 7.42 8.09
N MET A 33 19.09 6.36 7.57
CA MET A 33 20.55 6.27 7.45
C MET A 33 21.13 7.01 6.22
N GLY A 34 20.31 7.81 5.55
CA GLY A 34 20.65 8.50 4.32
C GLY A 34 20.46 7.63 3.06
N GLY A 35 20.46 8.28 1.90
CA GLY A 35 20.42 7.62 0.60
C GLY A 35 19.04 7.57 -0.04
N LYS A 36 18.79 6.56 -0.89
CA LYS A 36 17.55 6.39 -1.66
C LYS A 36 16.68 5.29 -1.07
N TYR A 37 15.42 5.21 -1.50
CA TYR A 37 14.46 4.17 -1.10
C TYR A 37 14.03 4.26 0.37
N SER A 38 13.59 5.45 0.79
CA SER A 38 12.93 5.67 2.08
C SER A 38 11.61 4.91 2.19
N VAL A 39 10.92 4.71 1.08
CA VAL A 39 9.66 3.95 0.98
C VAL A 39 9.73 2.91 -0.13
N MET A 40 9.03 1.79 0.06
CA MET A 40 8.90 0.74 -0.96
C MET A 40 7.69 0.94 -1.88
N GLY A 41 6.79 1.86 -1.53
CA GLY A 41 5.60 2.18 -2.30
C GLY A 41 4.64 3.05 -1.50
N VAL A 42 3.76 3.75 -2.21
CA VAL A 42 2.67 4.54 -1.63
C VAL A 42 1.36 4.05 -2.22
N HIS A 43 0.34 3.90 -1.37
CA HIS A 43 -1.01 3.57 -1.79
C HIS A 43 -1.98 4.64 -1.31
N ILE A 44 -2.87 5.06 -2.21
CA ILE A 44 -3.90 6.05 -1.94
C ILE A 44 -5.26 5.39 -2.12
N GLU A 45 -6.11 5.57 -1.12
CA GLU A 45 -7.54 5.30 -1.24
C GLU A 45 -8.29 6.64 -1.14
N ASN A 46 -9.18 6.89 -2.09
CA ASN A 46 -10.00 8.09 -2.12
C ASN A 46 -11.48 7.73 -1.98
N THR A 47 -12.22 8.59 -1.30
CA THR A 47 -13.67 8.43 -1.10
C THR A 47 -14.37 9.78 -1.25
N ALA A 48 -15.69 9.75 -1.36
CA ALA A 48 -16.50 10.96 -1.34
C ALA A 48 -16.34 11.70 -0.01
N ARG A 49 -16.40 13.03 -0.05
CA ARG A 49 -16.32 13.90 1.13
C ARG A 49 -17.39 14.97 1.07
N HIS A 50 -17.77 15.49 2.24
CA HIS A 50 -18.58 16.71 2.30
C HIS A 50 -17.76 17.90 1.77
N PRO A 51 -18.32 18.86 1.00
CA PRO A 51 -17.55 19.96 0.42
C PRO A 51 -16.77 20.80 1.44
N SER A 52 -17.31 20.97 2.65
CA SER A 52 -16.68 21.73 3.73
C SER A 52 -15.62 20.97 4.55
N THR A 53 -15.39 19.69 4.30
CA THR A 53 -14.42 18.89 5.06
C THR A 53 -13.51 18.07 4.15
N ILE A 54 -12.28 17.85 4.57
CA ILE A 54 -11.36 16.91 3.94
C ILE A 54 -10.70 16.04 5.01
N GLY A 55 -11.10 14.77 5.05
CA GLY A 55 -10.47 13.78 5.92
C GLY A 55 -9.24 13.21 5.23
N VAL A 56 -8.11 13.20 5.94
CA VAL A 56 -6.86 12.61 5.47
C VAL A 56 -6.33 11.71 6.58
N ALA A 57 -6.03 10.46 6.24
CA ALA A 57 -5.36 9.51 7.11
C ALA A 57 -4.06 9.08 6.45
N VAL A 58 -3.00 8.96 7.27
CA VAL A 58 -1.70 8.44 6.84
C VAL A 58 -1.39 7.23 7.68
N ASN A 59 -1.16 6.10 7.02
CA ASN A 59 -0.81 4.84 7.65
C ASN A 59 0.54 4.37 7.10
N VAL A 60 1.34 3.73 7.95
CA VAL A 60 2.67 3.23 7.58
C VAL A 60 2.76 1.73 7.84
N GLY A 61 3.37 1.00 6.91
CA GLY A 61 3.81 -0.37 7.10
C GLY A 61 5.32 -0.39 7.36
N CYS A 62 5.76 -0.99 8.47
CA CYS A 62 7.19 -1.17 8.74
C CYS A 62 7.79 -2.29 7.87
N TRP A 63 9.09 -2.55 7.98
CA TRP A 63 9.71 -3.66 7.23
C TRP A 63 9.02 -5.00 7.55
N SER A 64 8.59 -5.21 8.78
CA SER A 64 7.89 -6.43 9.22
C SER A 64 6.40 -6.42 8.83
N HIS A 65 6.06 -5.87 7.66
CA HIS A 65 4.70 -5.80 7.13
C HIS A 65 4.22 -7.19 6.68
N ARG A 66 3.84 -8.00 7.67
CA ARG A 66 3.36 -9.37 7.51
C ARG A 66 1.84 -9.37 7.56
N ARG A 67 1.20 -9.82 6.49
CA ARG A 67 -0.27 -9.94 6.39
C ARG A 67 -0.62 -11.21 5.64
N GLY A 68 -1.70 -11.89 6.01
CA GLY A 68 -2.26 -13.00 5.25
C GLY A 68 -3.73 -12.72 4.94
N HIS A 69 -4.18 -13.13 3.76
CA HIS A 69 -5.59 -13.05 3.38
C HIS A 69 -6.04 -14.38 2.77
N ILE A 70 -7.05 -14.97 3.41
CA ILE A 70 -7.63 -16.26 3.08
C ILE A 70 -9.13 -16.01 2.86
N ILE A 71 -9.65 -16.53 1.76
CA ILE A 71 -11.06 -16.48 1.42
C ILE A 71 -11.61 -17.91 1.56
N PHE A 72 -12.69 -18.07 2.31
CA PHE A 72 -13.44 -19.33 2.41
C PHE A 72 -14.76 -19.21 1.64
N ASP A 73 -15.14 -20.25 0.91
CA ASP A 73 -16.45 -20.35 0.27
C ASP A 73 -17.48 -21.09 1.15
N GLN A 74 -18.68 -21.33 0.62
CA GLN A 74 -19.77 -21.96 1.37
C GLN A 74 -19.50 -23.44 1.65
N GLU A 75 -18.67 -24.07 0.82
CA GLU A 75 -18.25 -25.47 0.91
C GLU A 75 -16.97 -25.67 1.75
N LEU A 76 -16.45 -24.60 2.37
CA LEU A 76 -15.21 -24.58 3.16
C LEU A 76 -13.92 -24.82 2.33
N ASN A 77 -13.96 -24.66 1.01
CA ASN A 77 -12.72 -24.52 0.25
C ASN A 77 -12.07 -23.19 0.58
N TYR A 78 -10.73 -23.13 0.49
CA TYR A 78 -9.98 -21.92 0.79
C TYR A 78 -9.11 -21.47 -0.38
N THR A 79 -8.97 -20.16 -0.53
CA THR A 79 -8.01 -19.53 -1.45
C THR A 79 -7.15 -18.53 -0.70
N ILE A 80 -5.82 -18.72 -0.75
CA ILE A 80 -4.85 -17.76 -0.22
C ILE A 80 -4.50 -16.77 -1.32
N THR A 81 -4.92 -15.52 -1.15
CA THR A 81 -4.77 -14.47 -2.20
C THR A 81 -3.46 -13.69 -2.11
N THR A 82 -2.66 -13.95 -1.09
CA THR A 82 -1.49 -13.12 -0.73
C THR A 82 -0.15 -13.85 -0.83
N HIS A 83 -0.15 -15.18 -0.74
CA HIS A 83 1.04 -16.03 -0.68
C HIS A 83 0.79 -17.32 -1.47
N SER A 84 1.83 -17.84 -2.13
CA SER A 84 1.80 -19.11 -2.86
C SER A 84 2.53 -20.22 -2.08
N GLY A 85 2.16 -21.48 -2.30
CA GLY A 85 2.88 -22.64 -1.75
C GLY A 85 2.61 -22.93 -0.27
N VAL A 86 1.56 -22.35 0.30
CA VAL A 86 1.11 -22.60 1.67
C VAL A 86 -0.14 -23.47 1.63
N THR A 87 -0.15 -24.57 2.40
CA THR A 87 -1.32 -25.43 2.63
C THR A 87 -1.76 -25.29 4.08
N LEU A 88 -3.07 -25.14 4.30
CA LEU A 88 -3.68 -25.21 5.62
C LEU A 88 -3.85 -26.66 6.09
#